data_AF-A0A453KCJ2-F1
#
_entry.id   AF-A0A453KCJ2-F1
#
_cell.length_a   1.000
_cell.length_b   1.000
_cell.length_c   1.000
_cell.angle_alpha   90.00
_cell.angle_beta   90.00
_cell.angle_gamma   90.00
#
_symmetry.space_group_name_H-M   'P 1'
#
loop_
_entity.id
_entity.type
_entity.pdbx_description
1 polymer ?
#
loop_
_entity_poly.entity_id
_entity_poly.type
_entity_poly.pdbx_seq_one_letter_code
_entity_poly.pdbx_strand_id
1 'polypeptide(L)' 'AKNISIYNNVIAFTLFELETITKSFRADYVLGEGGFGTVYKGYIDENVRVGLKSLPVAVKVLNKDGHQGHREWLLMYY' A
#
# COMPACT_ATOMS: atom_id res chain seq x y z
N ALA A 1 -4.37 24.37 19.58
CA ALA A 1 -4.62 23.49 18.44
C ALA A 1 -3.29 23.07 17.82
N LYS A 2 -2.82 21.83 18.06
CA LYS A 2 -1.65 21.25 17.39
C LYS A 2 -2.15 20.13 16.47
N ASN A 3 -2.26 20.42 15.18
CA ASN A 3 -2.64 19.40 14.18
C ASN A 3 -1.87 19.58 12.87
N ILE A 4 -0.56 19.83 12.98
CA ILE A 4 0.37 19.95 11.85
C ILE A 4 1.65 19.22 12.27
N SER A 5 1.90 18.01 11.73
CA SER A 5 3.25 17.41 11.52
C SER A 5 3.24 15.89 11.24
N ILE A 6 2.15 15.13 11.41
CA ILE A 6 2.22 13.65 11.20
C ILE A 6 2.49 13.22 9.74
N TYR A 7 2.29 14.11 8.76
CA TYR A 7 2.43 13.81 7.33
C TYR A 7 3.79 14.15 6.72
N ASN A 8 4.76 14.64 7.50
CA ASN A 8 6.07 15.04 6.95
C ASN A 8 6.88 13.87 6.34
N ASN A 9 6.46 12.61 6.56
CA ASN A 9 7.13 11.41 6.08
C ASN A 9 6.25 10.50 5.20
N VAL A 10 5.12 11.00 4.68
CA VAL A 10 4.26 10.20 3.78
C VAL A 10 4.63 10.46 2.33
N ILE A 11 4.96 9.39 1.60
CA ILE A 11 5.27 9.45 0.17
C ILE A 11 4.03 8.99 -0.61
N ALA A 12 3.51 9.86 -1.48
CA ALA A 12 2.43 9.50 -2.39
C ALA A 12 2.99 8.76 -3.62
N PHE A 13 2.37 7.63 -3.94
CA PHE A 13 2.63 6.84 -5.14
C PHE A 13 1.42 6.91 -6.08
N THR A 14 1.70 6.99 -7.37
CA THR A 14 0.70 6.88 -8.44
C THR A 14 0.30 5.42 -8.65
N LEU A 15 -0.82 5.19 -9.33
CA LEU A 15 -1.24 3.83 -9.71
C LEU A 15 -0.17 3.14 -10.57
N PHE A 16 0.42 3.85 -11.53
CA PHE A 16 1.47 3.32 -12.39
C PHE A 16 2.72 2.87 -11.61
N GLU A 17 3.10 3.62 -10.56
CA GLU A 17 4.19 3.20 -9.68
C GLU A 17 3.81 1.95 -8.87
N LEU A 18 2.57 1.85 -8.39
CA LEU A 18 2.09 0.66 -7.69
C LEU A 18 2.04 -0.57 -8.62
N GLU A 19 1.65 -0.40 -9.89
CA GLU A 19 1.74 -1.44 -10.90
C GLU A 19 3.19 -1.86 -11.14
N THR A 20 4.12 -0.89 -11.24
CA THR A 20 5.55 -1.19 -11.41
C THR A 20 6.11 -1.97 -10.21
N ILE A 21 5.78 -1.53 -8.99
CA ILE A 21 6.16 -2.14 -7.72
C ILE A 21 5.66 -3.59 -7.62
N THR A 22 4.42 -3.85 -8.04
CA THR A 22 3.72 -5.14 -7.88
C THR A 22 3.73 -6.03 -9.12
N LYS A 23 4.44 -5.62 -10.19
CA LYS A 23 4.41 -6.26 -11.51
C LYS A 23 2.99 -6.41 -12.06
N SER A 24 2.25 -5.32 -12.04
CA SER A 24 0.84 -5.18 -12.44
C SER A 24 -0.09 -6.07 -11.61
N PHE A 25 0.09 -6.04 -10.28
CA PHE A 25 -0.71 -6.83 -9.33
C PHE A 25 -0.72 -8.33 -9.68
N ARG A 26 0.45 -8.87 -10.03
CA ARG A 26 0.59 -10.26 -10.50
C ARG A 26 0.16 -11.25 -9.41
N ALA A 27 -0.55 -12.31 -9.78
CA ALA A 27 -1.08 -13.28 -8.82
C ALA A 27 0.02 -14.00 -8.01
N ASP A 28 1.18 -14.29 -8.61
CA ASP A 28 2.34 -14.89 -7.94
C ASP A 28 3.10 -13.90 -7.02
N TYR A 29 2.68 -12.64 -7.01
CA TYR A 29 3.15 -11.62 -6.08
C TYR A 29 2.22 -11.48 -4.86
N VAL A 30 1.11 -12.22 -4.79
CA VAL A 30 0.25 -12.24 -3.60
C VAL A 30 1.01 -12.84 -2.41
N LEU A 31 1.01 -12.10 -1.30
CA LEU A 31 1.49 -12.55 0.01
C LEU A 31 0.36 -13.10 0.87
N GLY A 32 -0.87 -12.63 0.65
CA GLY A 32 -2.04 -13.09 1.37
C GLY A 32 -3.32 -12.37 0.93
N GLU A 33 -4.44 -13.00 1.22
CA GLU A 33 -5.78 -12.48 0.94
C GLU A 33 -6.66 -12.70 2.18
N GLY A 34 -7.56 -11.76 2.44
CA GLY A 34 -8.53 -11.85 3.53
C GLY A 34 -9.66 -10.84 3.36
N GLY A 35 -10.50 -10.69 4.38
CA GLY A 35 -11.69 -9.82 4.33
C GLY A 35 -11.41 -8.35 3.99
N PHE A 36 -10.20 -7.87 4.28
CA PHE A 36 -9.75 -6.50 3.98
C PHE A 36 -9.09 -6.35 2.60
N GLY A 37 -9.04 -7.41 1.80
CA GLY A 37 -8.45 -7.45 0.46
C GLY A 37 -7.10 -8.15 0.37
N THR A 38 -6.41 -7.90 -0.73
CA THR A 38 -5.22 -8.64 -1.15
C THR A 38 -3.96 -7.86 -0.86
N VAL A 39 -2.93 -8.54 -0.35
CA VAL A 39 -1.60 -7.97 -0.11
C VAL A 39 -0.63 -8.54 -1.14
N TYR A 40 0.04 -7.67 -1.88
CA TYR A 40 1.06 -8.01 -2.86
C TYR A 40 2.44 -7.68 -2.31
N LYS A 41 3.43 -8.54 -2.53
CA LYS A 41 4.83 -8.18 -2.40
C LYS A 41 5.18 -7.18 -3.50
N GLY A 42 6.11 -6.30 -3.21
CA GLY A 42 6.65 -5.39 -4.21
C GLY A 42 8.04 -4.90 -3.82
N TYR A 43 8.65 -4.18 -4.75
CA TYR A 43 9.99 -3.62 -4.53
C TYR A 43 10.03 -2.20 -5.09
N ILE A 44 10.42 -1.25 -4.25
CA ILE A 44 10.76 0.10 -4.67
C ILE A 44 12.22 0.07 -5.13
N ASP A 45 12.48 0.57 -6.32
CA ASP A 45 13.81 0.76 -6.88
C ASP A 45 13.86 2.04 -7.75
N GLU A 46 14.98 2.24 -8.44
CA GLU A 46 15.19 3.37 -9.34
C GLU A 46 14.24 3.40 -10.55
N ASN A 47 13.64 2.26 -10.94
CA ASN A 47 12.64 2.20 -12.01
C ASN A 47 11.27 2.71 -11.53
N VAL A 48 11.02 2.66 -10.22
CA VAL A 48 9.80 3.21 -9.61
C VAL A 48 9.95 4.72 -9.43
N ARG A 49 11.00 5.17 -8.73
CA ARG A 49 11.26 6.60 -8.53
C ARG A 49 12.72 6.85 -8.16
N VAL A 50 13.40 7.64 -8.99
CA VAL A 50 14.79 8.06 -8.75
C VAL A 50 14.91 8.81 -7.42
N GLY A 51 15.92 8.46 -6.63
CA GLY A 51 16.21 9.09 -5.35
C GLY A 51 15.45 8.52 -4.15
N LEU A 52 14.53 7.58 -4.34
CA LEU A 52 13.98 6.80 -3.23
C LEU A 52 14.91 5.64 -2.87
N LYS A 53 14.96 5.33 -1.57
CA LYS A 53 15.70 4.17 -1.07
C LYS A 53 15.07 2.89 -1.61
N SER A 54 15.87 2.02 -2.21
CA SER A 54 15.40 0.70 -2.64
C SER A 54 14.97 -0.15 -1.44
N LEU A 55 13.75 -0.68 -1.48
CA LEU A 55 13.16 -1.34 -0.32
C LEU A 55 12.04 -2.33 -0.70
N PRO A 56 11.98 -3.51 -0.06
CA PRO A 56 10.86 -4.44 -0.23
C PRO A 56 9.61 -3.93 0.51
N VAL A 57 8.47 -3.91 -0.18
CA VAL A 57 7.20 -3.40 0.36
C VAL A 57 6.07 -4.42 0.27
N ALA A 58 5.04 -4.20 1.07
CA ALA A 58 3.74 -4.85 0.92
C ALA A 58 2.72 -3.80 0.45
N VAL A 59 2.05 -4.06 -0.67
CA VAL A 59 0.98 -3.20 -1.21
C VAL A 59 -0.35 -3.86 -0.92
N LYS A 60 -1.18 -3.22 -0.08
CA LYS A 60 -2.51 -3.71 0.26
C LYS A 60 -3.57 -3.05 -0.63
N VAL A 61 -4.30 -3.87 -1.37
CA VAL A 61 -5.44 -3.44 -2.18
C VAL A 61 -6.71 -3.76 -1.40
N LEU A 62 -7.48 -2.72 -1.06
CA LEU A 62 -8.74 -2.87 -0.33
C LEU A 62 -9.79 -3.58 -1.22
N ASN A 63 -10.41 -4.63 -0.69
CA ASN A 63 -11.62 -5.18 -1.28
C ASN A 63 -12.82 -4.32 -0.82
N LYS A 64 -13.41 -3.56 -1.74
CA LYS A 64 -14.54 -2.66 -1.45
C LYS A 64 -15.84 -3.40 -1.17
N ASP A 65 -15.96 -4.64 -1.66
CA ASP A 65 -17.12 -5.51 -1.46
C ASP A 65 -16.93 -6.43 -0.24
N GLY A 66 -15.81 -6.29 0.48
CA GLY A 66 -15.53 -7.05 1.69
C GLY A 66 -16.56 -6.76 2.78
N HIS A 67 -17.24 -7.82 3.25
CA HIS A 67 -18.19 -7.74 4.36
C HIS A 67 -17.53 -7.39 5.73
N GLN A 68 -16.20 -7.34 5.79
CA GLN A 68 -15.43 -6.87 6.94
C GLN A 68 -14.89 -5.44 6.70
N GLY A 69 -15.66 -4.46 7.18
CA GLY A 69 -15.11 -3.40 8.03
C GLY A 69 -14.49 -2.15 7.39
N HIS A 70 -15.27 -1.33 6.66
CA HIS A 70 -14.94 0.12 6.56
C HIS A 70 -14.85 0.77 7.97
N ARG A 71 -15.59 0.22 8.94
CA ARG A 71 -15.57 0.64 10.35
C ARG A 71 -14.35 0.15 11.16
N GLU A 72 -13.72 -0.95 10.76
CA GLU A 72 -12.57 -1.52 11.48
C GLU A 72 -11.24 -0.91 11.02
N TRP A 73 -11.20 -0.37 9.79
CA TRP A 73 -10.02 0.31 9.23
C TRP A 73 -9.73 1.66 9.92
N LEU A 74 -10.74 2.33 10.48
CA LEU A 74 -10.62 3.63 11.16
C LEU A 74 -10.29 3.54 12.66
N LEU A 75 -10.38 2.35 13.28
CA LEU A 75 -10.17 2.19 14.73
C LEU A 75 -8.71 1.94 15.14
N MET A 76 -7.77 1.82 14.20
CA MET A 76 -6.34 1.61 14.50
C MET A 76 -5.61 2.87 15.04
N TYR A 77 -6.36 3.92 15.43
CA TYR A 77 -5.83 5.20 15.89
C TYR A 77 -6.44 5.71 17.22
N TYR A 78 -7.10 4.86 18.01
CA TYR A 78 -7.44 5.18 19.41
C TYR A 78 -6.72 4.24 20.38
#